data_AF-A0A1V9Y007-F1
#
_entry.id   AF-A0A1V9Y007-F1
#
_cell.length_a   1.000
_cell.length_b   1.000
_cell.length_c   1.000
_cell.angle_alpha   90.00
_cell.angle_beta   90.00
_cell.angle_gamma   90.00
#
_symmetry.space_group_name_H-M   'P 1'
#
loop_
_entity.id
_entity.type
_entity.pdbx_description
1 polymer ?
#
loop_
_entity_poly.entity_id
_entity_poly.type
_entity_poly.pdbx_seq_one_letter_code
_entity_poly.pdbx_strand_id
1 'polypeptide(L)'
;MHVVSRSINHSLTTATTANAPQPYQFGYQSVDEYGTKKYRYEVADAHNNKNGFYSFTDAHGISRHVEYAADKLGFRANIKTNEPGTAPSAPAAALYNAPPLQKKLSLRFLLPRMRMP
;
A
#
# COMPACT_ATOMS: atom_id res chain seq x y z
N MET A 1 51.97 -29.51 18.70
CA MET A 1 50.59 -29.91 18.33
C MET A 1 49.67 -29.34 19.39
N HIS A 2 48.86 -28.33 19.06
CA HIS A 2 47.96 -27.66 20.01
C HIS A 2 46.60 -28.36 20.08
N VAL A 3 46.00 -28.27 21.26
CA VAL A 3 44.97 -29.12 21.87
C VAL A 3 43.61 -29.14 21.14
N VAL A 4 43.00 -30.32 21.10
CA VAL A 4 41.60 -30.59 20.74
C VAL A 4 40.70 -30.25 21.92
N SER A 5 39.62 -29.49 21.66
CA SER A 5 38.26 -29.71 22.22
C SER A 5 37.36 -28.51 21.90
N ARG A 6 36.36 -28.70 21.03
CA ARG A 6 35.14 -27.89 21.07
C ARG A 6 33.97 -28.85 21.18
N SER A 7 33.47 -28.99 22.40
CA SER A 7 32.16 -29.61 22.66
C SER A 7 31.09 -28.72 22.04
N ILE A 8 30.41 -29.22 21.02
CA ILE A 8 29.16 -28.63 20.53
C ILE A 8 28.03 -29.18 21.39
N ASN A 9 27.51 -28.36 22.29
CA ASN A 9 26.29 -28.68 23.02
C ASN A 9 25.12 -28.62 22.04
N HIS A 10 24.66 -29.77 21.56
CA HIS A 10 23.42 -29.87 20.80
C HIS A 10 22.26 -29.96 21.79
N SER A 11 21.80 -28.81 22.29
CA SER A 11 20.59 -28.73 23.11
C SER A 11 19.36 -28.83 22.20
N LEU A 12 18.88 -30.05 21.98
CA LEU A 12 17.56 -30.31 21.40
C LEU A 12 16.49 -30.13 22.46
N THR A 13 15.81 -28.97 22.48
CA THR A 13 14.53 -28.84 23.19
C THR A 13 13.55 -27.94 22.43
N THR A 14 12.43 -28.55 22.04
CA THR A 14 11.12 -28.01 21.62
C THR A 14 10.96 -27.36 20.25
N ALA A 15 10.66 -28.21 19.26
CA ALA A 15 9.96 -27.88 18.02
C ALA A 15 8.45 -27.56 18.27
N THR A 16 8.16 -26.53 19.06
CA THR A 16 6.79 -26.01 19.27
C THR A 16 6.61 -24.58 18.74
N THR A 17 7.69 -23.92 18.31
CA THR A 17 7.74 -22.52 17.87
C THR A 17 7.75 -22.35 16.35
N ALA A 18 7.42 -23.38 15.57
CA ALA A 18 7.32 -23.27 14.11
C ALA A 18 6.00 -22.63 13.62
N ASN A 19 4.97 -22.54 14.47
CA ASN A 19 3.62 -22.10 14.08
C ASN A 19 3.19 -20.74 14.67
N ALA A 20 4.02 -20.09 15.48
CA ALA A 20 3.69 -18.77 16.04
C ALA A 20 4.11 -17.64 15.07
N PRO A 21 3.27 -16.61 14.88
CA PRO A 21 3.63 -15.43 14.09
C PRO A 21 4.94 -14.82 14.59
N GLN A 22 5.87 -14.57 13.67
CA GLN A 22 7.13 -13.90 13.98
C GLN A 22 6.99 -12.40 13.69
N PRO A 23 7.24 -11.50 14.66
CA PRO A 23 7.27 -10.07 14.41
C PRO A 23 8.28 -9.72 13.32
N TYR A 24 7.95 -8.74 12.50
CA TYR A 24 8.86 -8.19 11.51
C TYR A 24 8.63 -6.71 11.31
N GLN A 25 9.62 -6.07 10.72
CA GLN A 25 9.50 -4.73 10.18
C GLN A 25 10.29 -4.67 8.89
N PHE A 26 9.69 -4.09 7.85
CA PHE A 26 10.41 -3.80 6.62
C PHE A 26 9.95 -2.47 6.03
N GLY A 27 10.79 -1.91 5.17
CA GLY A 27 10.41 -0.81 4.32
C GLY A 27 11.40 -0.63 3.18
N TYR A 28 10.92 -0.06 2.08
CA TYR A 28 11.75 0.27 0.93
C TYR A 28 11.19 1.49 0.20
N GLN A 29 12.07 2.10 -0.58
CA GLN A 29 11.74 3.13 -1.55
C GLN A 29 12.45 2.80 -2.86
N SER A 30 11.81 3.08 -3.99
CA SER A 30 12.39 2.86 -5.31
C SER A 30 11.88 3.90 -6.29
N VAL A 31 12.68 4.16 -7.33
CA VAL A 31 12.27 4.93 -8.52
C VAL A 31 12.55 4.06 -9.74
N ASP A 32 11.57 3.86 -10.61
CA ASP A 32 11.78 3.12 -11.86
C ASP A 32 12.29 4.04 -12.99
N GLU A 33 12.62 3.43 -14.14
CA GLU A 33 13.15 4.14 -15.32
C GLU A 33 12.18 5.18 -15.91
N TYR A 34 10.89 5.09 -15.58
CA TYR A 34 9.84 6.01 -16.00
C TYR A 34 9.58 7.11 -14.97
N GLY A 35 10.35 7.19 -13.88
CA GLY A 35 10.24 8.20 -12.84
C GLY A 35 9.16 7.93 -11.79
N THR A 36 8.56 6.73 -11.77
CA THR A 36 7.57 6.36 -10.76
C THR A 36 8.26 6.12 -9.43
N LYS A 37 7.90 6.91 -8.41
CA LYS A 37 8.36 6.73 -7.03
C LYS A 37 7.44 5.76 -6.32
N LYS A 38 7.98 4.78 -5.62
CA LYS A 38 7.23 3.80 -4.82
C LYS A 38 7.79 3.76 -3.40
N TYR A 39 6.93 3.70 -2.40
CA TYR A 39 7.29 3.56 -1.00
C TYR A 39 6.47 2.44 -0.37
N ARG A 40 7.08 1.68 0.54
CA ARG A 40 6.37 0.74 1.39
C ARG A 40 7.02 0.67 2.76
N TYR A 41 6.19 0.54 3.77
CA TYR A 41 6.61 0.26 5.15
C TYR A 41 5.52 -0.58 5.83
N GLU A 42 5.94 -1.58 6.60
CA GLU A 42 5.02 -2.46 7.31
C GLU A 42 5.69 -3.01 8.57
N VAL A 43 4.92 -3.06 9.66
CA VAL A 43 5.31 -3.71 10.92
C VAL A 43 4.27 -4.76 11.25
N ALA A 44 4.73 -5.96 11.60
CA ALA A 44 3.92 -7.02 12.18
C ALA A 44 4.34 -7.30 13.63
N ASP A 45 3.37 -7.46 14.51
CA ASP A 45 3.60 -7.84 15.90
C ASP A 45 3.53 -9.37 16.12
N ALA A 46 3.79 -9.81 17.35
CA ALA A 46 3.75 -11.24 17.73
C ALA A 46 2.33 -11.85 17.68
N HIS A 47 1.30 -11.03 17.56
CA HIS A 47 -0.10 -11.46 17.43
C HIS A 47 -0.57 -11.49 15.98
N ASN A 48 0.35 -11.32 15.01
CA ASN A 48 0.05 -11.26 13.59
C ASN A 48 -0.78 -10.02 13.19
N ASN A 49 -0.80 -8.96 14.01
CA ASN A 49 -1.38 -7.68 13.61
C ASN A 49 -0.37 -6.94 12.73
N LYS A 50 -0.85 -6.29 11.66
CA LYS A 50 -0.01 -5.48 10.76
C LYS A 50 -0.51 -4.07 10.68
N ASN A 51 0.43 -3.13 10.72
CA ASN A 51 0.19 -1.73 10.37
C ASN A 51 1.23 -1.31 9.35
N GLY A 52 0.82 -0.57 8.34
CA GLY A 52 1.75 -0.14 7.32
C GLY A 52 1.14 0.84 6.36
N PHE A 53 1.96 1.21 5.38
CA PHE A 53 1.51 1.96 4.23
C PHE A 53 2.25 1.52 2.97
N TYR A 54 1.62 1.78 1.83
CA TYR A 54 2.32 1.84 0.57
C TYR A 54 1.88 3.09 -0.19
N SER A 55 2.77 3.61 -1.02
CA SER A 55 2.43 4.70 -1.92
C SER A 55 3.15 4.59 -3.25
N PHE A 56 2.56 5.21 -4.26
CA PHE A 56 3.25 5.52 -5.49
C PHE A 56 2.88 6.92 -5.98
N THR A 57 3.81 7.53 -6.73
CA THR A 57 3.58 8.73 -7.54
C THR A 57 4.27 8.52 -8.88
N ASP A 58 3.52 8.57 -9.98
CA ASP A 58 4.09 8.48 -11.33
C ASP A 58 4.64 9.84 -11.81
N ALA A 59 5.29 9.84 -12.99
CA ALA A 59 5.86 11.05 -13.59
C ALA A 59 4.81 12.10 -13.99
N HIS A 60 3.54 11.72 -14.09
CA HIS A 60 2.42 12.64 -14.36
C HIS A 60 1.79 13.20 -13.08
N GLY A 61 2.30 12.82 -11.90
CA GLY A 61 1.79 13.24 -10.61
C GLY A 61 0.53 12.50 -10.17
N ILE A 62 0.14 11.41 -10.85
CA ILE A 62 -0.89 10.50 -10.36
C ILE A 62 -0.31 9.72 -9.19
N SER A 63 -1.06 9.66 -8.10
CA SER A 63 -0.60 9.18 -6.82
C SER A 63 -1.67 8.39 -6.09
N ARG A 64 -1.23 7.41 -5.33
CA ARG A 64 -2.03 6.74 -4.31
C ARG A 64 -1.16 6.56 -3.07
N HIS A 65 -1.73 6.87 -1.91
CA HIS A 65 -1.16 6.59 -0.60
C HIS A 65 -2.18 5.83 0.22
N VAL A 66 -1.82 4.63 0.68
CA VAL A 66 -2.70 3.74 1.43
C VAL A 66 -2.08 3.45 2.78
N GLU A 67 -2.76 3.89 3.83
CA GLU A 67 -2.49 3.49 5.21
C GLU A 67 -3.42 2.33 5.56
N TYR A 68 -2.91 1.26 6.16
CA TYR A 68 -3.72 0.09 6.47
C TYR A 68 -3.40 -0.51 7.83
N ALA A 69 -4.42 -1.16 8.40
CA ALA A 69 -4.34 -2.00 9.58
C ALA A 69 -5.00 -3.34 9.30
N ALA A 70 -4.35 -4.43 9.71
CA ALA A 70 -4.87 -5.79 9.66
C ALA A 70 -4.75 -6.41 11.05
N ASP A 71 -5.89 -6.64 11.70
CA ASP A 71 -5.98 -7.17 13.06
C ASP A 71 -7.31 -7.93 13.27
N LYS A 72 -7.70 -8.14 14.53
CA LYS A 72 -8.97 -8.81 14.88
C LYS A 72 -10.23 -8.13 14.34
N LEU A 73 -10.16 -6.84 14.01
CA LEU A 73 -11.27 -6.08 13.40
C LEU A 73 -11.25 -6.17 11.87
N GLY A 74 -10.48 -7.08 11.28
CA GLY A 74 -10.35 -7.29 9.84
C GLY A 74 -9.27 -6.40 9.20
N PHE A 75 -9.34 -6.28 7.88
CA PHE A 75 -8.50 -5.36 7.11
C PHE A 75 -9.23 -4.03 6.90
N ARG A 76 -8.54 -2.91 7.16
CA ARG A 76 -9.07 -1.56 6.99
C ARG A 76 -8.02 -0.68 6.33
N ALA A 77 -8.44 0.17 5.41
CA ALA A 77 -7.54 1.04 4.67
C ALA A 77 -8.07 2.47 4.58
N ASN A 78 -7.17 3.44 4.68
CA ASN A 78 -7.39 4.84 4.32
C ASN A 78 -6.57 5.15 3.06
N ILE A 79 -7.26 5.48 1.98
CA ILE A 79 -6.69 5.61 0.65
C ILE A 79 -6.82 7.06 0.22
N LYS A 80 -5.70 7.77 0.07
CA LYS A 80 -5.63 9.09 -0.55
C LYS A 80 -5.18 8.92 -2.00
N THR A 81 -5.95 9.40 -2.97
CA THR A 81 -5.62 9.25 -4.40
C THR A 81 -6.12 10.42 -5.22
N ASN A 82 -5.43 10.74 -6.32
CA ASN A 82 -5.90 11.66 -7.37
C ASN A 82 -6.13 10.97 -8.73
N GLU A 83 -6.26 9.64 -8.73
CA GLU A 83 -6.49 8.86 -9.96
C GLU A 83 -7.81 9.26 -10.66
N PRO A 84 -7.77 9.61 -11.95
CA PRO A 84 -8.95 9.98 -12.73
C PRO A 84 -10.04 8.90 -12.68
N GLY A 85 -11.29 9.32 -12.46
CA GLY A 85 -12.42 8.40 -12.40
C GLY A 85 -12.66 7.76 -11.03
N THR A 86 -11.82 8.04 -10.03
CA THR A 86 -12.06 7.58 -8.65
C THR A 86 -12.98 8.56 -7.92
N ALA A 87 -14.13 8.06 -7.45
CA ALA A 87 -15.03 8.83 -6.58
C ALA A 87 -14.79 8.46 -5.10
N PRO A 88 -15.06 9.37 -4.16
CA PRO A 88 -15.11 9.03 -2.75
C PRO A 88 -16.08 7.87 -2.49
N SER A 89 -15.61 6.85 -1.78
CA SER A 89 -16.39 5.66 -1.46
C SER A 89 -15.78 4.90 -0.28
N ALA A 90 -16.53 3.95 0.30
CA ALA A 90 -16.11 3.16 1.45
C ALA A 90 -16.39 1.65 1.29
N PRO A 91 -16.07 1.00 0.16
CA PRO A 91 -16.32 -0.43 -0.01
C PRO A 91 -15.50 -1.25 0.98
N ALA A 92 -16.12 -2.19 1.69
CA ALA A 92 -15.43 -3.17 2.54
C ALA A 92 -14.34 -2.57 3.46
N ALA A 93 -14.64 -1.45 4.14
CA ALA A 93 -13.72 -0.72 5.04
C ALA A 93 -12.44 -0.14 4.38
N ALA A 94 -12.45 0.02 3.06
CA ALA A 94 -11.47 0.81 2.32
C ALA A 94 -12.03 2.21 2.06
N LEU A 95 -11.56 3.22 2.80
CA LEU A 95 -11.99 4.61 2.67
C LEU A 95 -11.20 5.29 1.54
N TYR A 96 -11.85 5.48 0.39
CA TYR A 96 -11.30 6.24 -0.73
C TYR A 96 -11.56 7.73 -0.55
N ASN A 97 -10.48 8.47 -0.30
CA ASN A 97 -10.41 9.92 -0.23
C ASN A 97 -9.83 10.44 -1.55
N ALA A 98 -10.69 10.61 -2.55
CA ALA A 98 -10.35 11.14 -3.87
C ALA A 98 -10.90 12.57 -4.05
N PRO A 99 -10.24 13.42 -4.86
CA PRO A 99 -10.84 14.68 -5.27
C PRO A 99 -12.17 14.42 -6.02
N PRO A 100 -13.13 15.34 -5.96
CA PRO A 100 -14.41 15.18 -6.66
C PRO A 100 -14.17 14.95 -8.16
N LEU A 101 -14.96 14.04 -8.75
CA LEU A 101 -14.89 13.73 -10.18
C LEU A 101 -14.98 15.01 -11.01
N GLN A 102 -13.96 15.29 -11.82
CA GLN A 102 -14.05 16.34 -12.82
C GLN A 102 -15.07 15.92 -13.88
N LYS A 103 -16.30 16.43 -13.80
CA LYS A 103 -17.27 16.30 -14.90
C LYS A 103 -16.70 17.05 -16.09
N LYS A 104 -16.16 16.32 -17.07
CA LYS A 104 -15.78 16.90 -18.37
C LYS A 104 -17.06 17.31 -19.07
N LEU A 105 -17.45 18.58 -18.95
CA LEU A 105 -18.62 19.12 -19.63
C LEU A 105 -18.38 18.97 -21.14
N SER A 106 -19.10 18.05 -21.78
CA SER A 106 -19.01 17.86 -23.23
C SER A 106 -19.68 19.05 -23.92
N LEU A 107 -18.88 20.07 -24.25
CA LEU A 107 -19.29 21.25 -25.00
C LEU A 107 -19.45 20.94 -26.51
N ARG A 108 -20.11 19.83 -26.87
CA ARG A 108 -20.33 19.43 -28.28
C ARG A 108 -21.75 19.70 -28.79
N PHE A 109 -22.60 20.38 -28.02
CA PHE A 109 -24.00 20.63 -28.39
C PHE A 109 -24.39 22.12 -28.49
N LEU A 110 -23.43 23.05 -28.50
CA LEU A 110 -23.73 24.48 -28.57
C LEU A 110 -22.95 25.21 -29.68
N LEU A 111 -23.04 24.74 -30.93
CA LEU A 111 -22.85 25.67 -32.05
C LEU A 111 -24.22 26.21 -32.45
N PRO A 112 -24.45 27.54 -32.41
CA PRO A 112 -25.65 28.11 -33.03
C PRO A 112 -25.58 27.85 -34.53
N ARG A 113 -26.64 27.26 -35.09
CA ARG A 113 -26.78 27.04 -36.52
C ARG A 113 -26.95 28.42 -37.18
N MET A 114 -25.83 29.01 -37.57
CA MET A 114 -25.76 30.26 -38.31
C MET A 114 -26.42 30.03 -39.67
N ARG A 115 -27.63 30.58 -39.84
CA ARG A 115 -28.32 30.60 -41.13
C ARG A 115 -27.84 31.86 -41.85
N MET A 116 -27.11 31.69 -42.94
CA MET A 116 -26.70 32.75 -43.86
C MET A 116 -27.33 32.48 -45.22
N PRO A 117 -27.44 33.49 -46.09
CA PRO A 117 -28.08 34.80 -45.92
C PRO A 117 -29.58 34.78 -46.24
#